data_AF-A0A841R473-F1
#
_entry.id   AF-A0A841R473-F1
#
_cell.length_a   1.000
_cell.length_b   1.000
_cell.length_c   1.000
_cell.angle_alpha   90.00
_cell.angle_beta   90.00
_cell.angle_gamma   90.00
#
_symmetry.space_group_name_H-M   'P 1'
#
loop_
_entity.id
_entity.type
_entity.pdbx_description
1 polymer ?
#
loop_
_entity_poly.entity_id
_entity_poly.type
_entity_poly.pdbx_seq_one_letter_code
_entity_poly.pdbx_strand_id
1 'polypeptide(L)'
;MSERIIKKNLLSRFSAYLLILPFIPALRPLLNSHSTGELIIFILGFFLSLSLVIFSNTRPYLKITDDNLFVYLLYKYKPEIHEFGSIREIRILSPRKMVIDTKGFEPLDIRLRKKEISSLCDLLEAKGIEINKVYRNL
;
A
#
# COMPACT_ATOMS: atom_id res chain seq x y z
N MET A 1 -2.61 -3.84 25.51
CA MET A 1 -2.48 -2.69 24.59
C MET A 1 -2.38 -3.26 23.18
N SER A 2 -3.41 -3.11 22.34
CA SER A 2 -3.49 -3.79 21.04
C SER A 2 -2.76 -2.99 19.97
N GLU A 3 -1.50 -3.35 19.68
CA GLU A 3 -0.81 -2.91 18.47
C GLU A 3 -1.57 -3.47 17.25
N ARG A 4 -2.39 -2.65 16.58
CA ARG A 4 -3.00 -3.04 15.30
C ARG A 4 -2.06 -2.72 14.17
N ILE A 5 -1.20 -3.68 13.90
CA ILE A 5 -0.26 -3.66 12.78
C ILE A 5 -1.02 -4.10 11.53
N ILE A 6 -1.23 -3.21 10.55
CA ILE A 6 -1.66 -3.61 9.21
C ILE A 6 -0.42 -4.15 8.46
N LYS A 7 0.12 -5.27 8.95
CA LYS A 7 1.41 -5.84 8.50
C LYS A 7 1.30 -6.38 7.08
N LYS A 8 2.10 -5.85 6.16
CA LYS A 8 2.62 -6.65 5.04
C LYS A 8 4.11 -6.89 5.28
N ASN A 9 4.43 -8.14 5.57
CA ASN A 9 5.79 -8.60 5.87
C ASN A 9 6.74 -8.34 4.70
N LEU A 10 7.97 -7.92 5.00
CA LEU A 10 9.08 -7.92 4.03
C LEU A 10 9.22 -9.29 3.35
N LEU A 11 9.00 -10.37 4.12
CA LEU A 11 8.92 -11.76 3.63
C LEU A 11 7.83 -11.97 2.58
N SER A 12 6.64 -11.38 2.76
CA SER A 12 5.55 -11.49 1.78
C SER A 12 5.83 -10.72 0.50
N ARG A 13 6.71 -9.72 0.53
CA ARG A 13 7.20 -9.04 -0.67
C ARG A 13 8.26 -9.89 -1.37
N PHE A 14 9.23 -10.42 -0.63
CA PHE A 14 10.26 -11.32 -1.16
C PHE A 14 9.68 -12.58 -1.79
N SER A 15 8.70 -13.22 -1.14
CA SER A 15 8.02 -14.42 -1.68
C SER A 15 7.29 -14.12 -2.99
N ALA A 16 6.79 -12.89 -3.16
CA ALA A 16 6.13 -12.47 -4.38
C ALA A 16 7.14 -12.37 -5.56
N TYR A 17 8.37 -11.91 -5.31
CA TYR A 17 9.42 -11.90 -6.32
C TYR A 17 9.97 -13.31 -6.64
N LEU A 18 10.00 -14.21 -5.65
CA LEU A 18 10.36 -15.62 -5.87
C LEU A 18 9.40 -16.33 -6.84
N LEU A 19 8.13 -15.92 -6.92
CA LEU A 19 7.17 -16.45 -7.90
C LEU A 19 7.51 -16.10 -9.36
N ILE A 20 8.24 -15.00 -9.60
CA ILE A 20 8.64 -14.57 -10.95
C ILE A 20 9.93 -15.27 -11.41
N LEU A 21 10.81 -15.59 -10.48
CA LEU A 21 12.11 -16.22 -10.71
C LEU A 21 12.08 -17.46 -11.64
N PRO A 22 11.14 -18.41 -11.52
CA PRO A 22 11.09 -19.57 -12.41
C PRO A 22 10.70 -19.24 -13.85
N PHE A 23 10.10 -18.08 -14.13
CA PHE A 23 9.73 -17.69 -15.50
C PHE A 23 10.96 -17.27 -16.35
N ILE A 24 12.03 -16.80 -15.72
CA ILE A 24 13.25 -16.36 -16.44
C ILE A 24 13.95 -17.54 -17.16
N PRO A 25 14.31 -18.65 -16.48
CA PRO A 25 14.94 -19.79 -17.15
C PRO A 25 13.97 -20.54 -18.08
N ALA A 26 12.66 -20.54 -17.78
CA ALA A 26 11.65 -21.20 -18.60
C ALA A 26 11.38 -20.50 -19.95
N LEU A 27 11.74 -19.22 -20.10
CA LEU A 27 11.55 -18.46 -21.34
C LEU A 27 12.34 -19.05 -22.52
N ARG A 28 13.56 -19.51 -22.25
CA ARG A 28 14.53 -19.96 -23.25
C ARG A 28 14.11 -21.26 -23.98
N PRO A 29 13.68 -22.34 -23.30
CA PRO A 29 13.19 -23.54 -23.99
C PRO A 29 11.87 -23.29 -24.72
N LEU A 30 10.96 -22.47 -24.16
CA LEU A 30 9.67 -22.16 -24.77
C LEU A 30 9.79 -21.41 -26.10
N LEU A 31 10.78 -20.51 -26.25
CA LEU A 31 11.04 -19.82 -27.52
C LEU A 31 11.61 -20.73 -28.62
N ASN A 32 12.34 -21.77 -28.24
CA ASN A 32 13.11 -22.59 -29.19
C ASN A 32 12.42 -23.89 -29.59
N SER A 33 11.44 -24.37 -28.82
CA SER A 33 10.99 -25.76 -28.95
C SER A 33 9.49 -26.02 -28.73
N HIS A 34 8.67 -24.99 -28.51
CA HIS A 34 7.27 -25.17 -28.10
C HIS A 34 6.29 -24.52 -29.07
N SER A 35 5.04 -24.99 -29.02
CA SER A 35 3.95 -24.50 -29.85
C SER A 35 3.55 -23.08 -29.44
N THR A 36 3.03 -22.30 -30.40
CA THR A 36 2.56 -20.93 -30.15
C THR A 36 1.51 -20.86 -29.01
N GLY A 37 0.72 -21.91 -28.83
CA GLY A 37 -0.25 -22.01 -27.74
C GLY A 37 0.37 -22.11 -26.35
N GLU A 38 1.44 -22.90 -26.18
CA GLU A 38 2.17 -23.02 -24.92
C GLU A 38 2.87 -21.71 -24.55
N LEU A 39 3.37 -21.00 -25.56
CA LEU A 39 3.97 -19.67 -25.38
C LEU A 39 2.96 -18.65 -24.84
N ILE A 40 1.72 -18.67 -25.35
CA ILE A 40 0.64 -17.79 -24.89
C ILE A 40 0.25 -18.09 -23.43
N ILE A 41 0.09 -19.37 -23.07
CA ILE A 41 -0.24 -19.78 -21.70
C ILE A 41 0.86 -19.33 -20.73
N PHE A 42 2.12 -19.50 -21.13
CA PHE A 42 3.26 -19.06 -20.35
C PHE A 42 3.28 -17.54 -20.12
N ILE A 43 3.06 -16.75 -21.18
CA ILE A 43 2.99 -15.29 -21.11
C ILE A 43 1.85 -14.84 -20.20
N LEU A 44 0.67 -15.45 -20.30
CA LEU A 44 -0.47 -15.15 -19.43
C LEU A 44 -0.16 -15.45 -17.95
N GLY A 45 0.47 -16.59 -17.66
CA GLY A 45 0.91 -16.95 -16.31
C GLY A 45 1.93 -15.96 -15.73
N PHE A 46 2.88 -15.51 -16.56
CA PHE A 46 3.85 -14.49 -16.18
C PHE A 46 3.18 -13.15 -15.84
N PHE A 47 2.30 -12.66 -16.73
CA PHE A 47 1.59 -11.40 -16.52
C PHE A 47 0.64 -11.44 -15.32
N LEU A 48 -0.04 -12.57 -15.08
CA LEU A 48 -0.88 -12.76 -13.91
C LEU A 48 -0.05 -12.71 -12.62
N SER A 49 1.09 -13.41 -12.60
CA SER A 49 2.02 -13.42 -11.46
C SER A 49 2.57 -12.02 -11.21
N LEU A 50 3.01 -11.32 -12.26
CA LEU A 50 3.51 -9.96 -12.19
C LEU A 50 2.43 -8.99 -11.67
N SER A 51 1.19 -9.12 -12.14
CA SER A 51 0.07 -8.31 -11.69
C SER A 51 -0.24 -8.51 -10.20
N LEU A 52 -0.16 -9.75 -9.70
CA LEU A 52 -0.31 -10.07 -8.28
C LEU A 52 0.81 -9.44 -7.43
N VAL A 53 2.05 -9.49 -7.90
CA VAL A 53 3.20 -8.86 -7.24
C VAL A 53 3.01 -7.35 -7.15
N ILE A 54 2.63 -6.70 -8.25
CA ILE A 54 2.38 -5.25 -8.29
C ILE A 54 1.22 -4.89 -7.36
N PHE A 55 0.08 -5.58 -7.45
CA PHE A 55 -1.10 -5.30 -6.61
C PHE A 55 -0.83 -5.55 -5.12
N SER A 56 0.02 -6.53 -4.80
CA SER A 56 0.40 -6.77 -3.41
C SER A 56 1.29 -5.65 -2.86
N ASN A 57 2.13 -5.08 -3.71
CA ASN A 57 3.09 -4.07 -3.31
C ASN A 57 2.54 -2.65 -3.26
N THR A 58 1.48 -2.28 -3.96
CA THR A 58 1.02 -0.87 -4.06
C THR A 58 0.39 -0.24 -2.82
N ARG A 59 0.18 -0.97 -1.71
CA ARG A 59 -0.52 -0.41 -0.54
C ARG A 59 0.44 0.25 0.45
N PRO A 60 0.21 1.52 0.82
CA PRO A 60 1.00 2.19 1.86
C PRO A 60 0.79 1.47 3.19
N TYR A 61 1.89 1.29 3.93
CA TYR A 61 1.82 0.70 5.27
C TYR A 61 1.74 1.82 6.30
N LEU A 62 0.69 1.79 7.10
CA LEU A 62 0.42 2.74 8.17
C LEU A 62 0.51 2.00 9.50
N LYS A 63 1.36 2.50 10.41
CA LYS A 63 1.39 2.06 11.81
C LYS A 63 1.09 3.27 12.70
N ILE A 64 0.04 3.15 13.49
CA ILE A 64 -0.34 4.12 14.52
C ILE A 64 0.24 3.63 15.84
N THR A 65 0.95 4.51 16.53
CA THR A 65 1.43 4.32 17.91
C THR A 65 0.77 5.35 18.82
N ASP A 66 1.26 5.53 20.04
CA ASP A 66 0.61 6.44 20.99
C ASP A 66 0.72 7.91 20.59
N ASP A 67 1.89 8.33 20.07
CA ASP A 67 2.17 9.72 19.71
C ASP A 67 2.51 9.93 18.23
N ASN A 68 2.73 8.83 17.49
CA ASN A 68 3.27 8.87 16.15
C ASN A 68 2.46 8.06 15.13
N LEU A 69 2.32 8.63 13.94
CA LEU A 69 1.91 7.97 12.70
C LEU A 69 3.15 7.63 11.87
N PHE A 70 3.43 6.33 11.73
CA PHE A 70 4.46 5.83 10.84
C PHE A 70 3.84 5.54 9.48
N VAL A 71 4.36 6.19 8.45
CA VAL A 71 3.96 5.97 7.07
C VAL A 71 5.14 5.41 6.28
N TYR A 72 4.98 4.20 5.79
CA TYR A 72 5.92 3.57 4.88
C TYR A 72 5.38 3.70 3.46
N LEU A 73 5.81 4.77 2.79
CA LEU A 73 5.52 5.02 1.39
C LEU A 73 6.42 4.16 0.50
N LEU A 74 5.88 3.59 -0.57
CA LEU A 74 6.64 2.66 -1.42
C LEU A 74 7.87 3.27 -2.07
N TYR A 75 7.82 4.56 -2.36
CA TYR A 75 8.88 5.25 -3.10
C TYR A 75 9.97 5.83 -2.18
N LYS A 76 9.81 5.74 -0.85
CA LYS A 76 10.80 6.20 0.13
C LYS A 76 11.40 5.00 0.84
N TYR A 77 12.74 4.86 0.77
CA TYR A 77 13.50 3.79 1.44
C TYR A 77 13.48 3.88 2.98
N LYS A 78 12.99 5.00 3.53
CA LYS A 78 12.85 5.23 4.97
C LYS A 78 11.39 5.51 5.30
N PRO A 79 10.88 5.00 6.43
CA PRO A 79 9.57 5.41 6.93
C PRO A 79 9.57 6.91 7.22
N GLU A 80 8.47 7.56 6.88
CA GLU A 80 8.17 8.87 7.42
C GLU A 80 7.48 8.71 8.76
N ILE A 81 7.94 9.48 9.75
CA ILE A 81 7.41 9.48 11.09
C ILE A 81 6.75 10.84 11.29
N HIS A 82 5.44 10.83 11.50
CA HIS A 82 4.61 12.01 11.66
C HIS A 82 4.12 12.04 13.10
N GLU A 83 4.66 12.95 13.91
CA GLU A 83 4.17 13.17 15.28
C GLU A 83 2.75 13.74 15.23
N PHE A 84 1.83 13.28 16.08
CA PHE A 84 0.44 13.77 16.05
C PHE A 84 0.34 15.27 16.30
N GLY A 85 1.21 15.82 17.16
CA GLY A 85 1.29 17.28 17.40
C GLY A 85 1.78 18.08 16.19
N SER A 86 2.35 17.44 15.16
CA SER A 86 2.80 18.08 13.93
C SER A 86 1.76 18.03 12.80
N ILE A 87 0.68 17.26 12.97
CA ILE A 87 -0.41 17.16 11.99
C ILE A 87 -1.20 18.47 12.02
N ARG A 88 -1.26 19.13 10.87
CA ARG A 88 -1.99 20.40 10.70
C ARG A 88 -3.44 20.17 10.37
N GLU A 89 -3.70 19.25 9.44
CA GLU A 89 -5.04 19.00 8.93
C GLU A 89 -5.16 17.57 8.43
N ILE A 90 -6.28 16.93 8.72
CA ILE A 90 -6.69 15.67 8.08
C ILE A 90 -7.98 15.93 7.31
N ARG A 91 -7.94 15.70 5.98
CA ARG A 91 -9.08 15.86 5.09
C ARG A 91 -9.50 14.54 4.48
N ILE A 92 -10.77 14.17 4.65
CA ILE A 92 -11.37 13.09 3.87
C ILE A 92 -11.89 13.69 2.58
N LEU A 93 -11.25 13.37 1.45
CA LEU A 93 -11.66 13.85 0.12
C LEU A 93 -12.71 12.93 -0.52
N SER A 94 -12.68 11.64 -0.20
CA SER A 94 -13.68 10.67 -0.66
C SER A 94 -13.73 9.46 0.29
N PRO A 95 -14.74 8.57 0.17
CA PRO A 95 -14.82 7.36 0.99
C PRO A 95 -13.59 6.45 0.87
N ARG A 96 -12.70 6.64 -0.11
CA ARG A 96 -11.48 5.84 -0.32
C ARG A 96 -10.20 6.67 -0.28
N LYS A 97 -10.30 7.97 0.02
CA LYS A 97 -9.19 8.92 -0.07
C LYS A 97 -9.17 9.87 1.12
N MET A 98 -8.04 9.87 1.82
CA MET A 98 -7.72 10.78 2.90
C MET A 98 -6.40 11.49 2.59
N VAL A 99 -6.31 12.77 2.93
CA VAL A 99 -5.05 13.54 2.84
C VAL A 99 -4.69 14.00 4.24
N ILE A 100 -3.46 13.71 4.66
CA ILE A 100 -2.89 14.18 5.92
C ILE A 100 -1.84 15.24 5.59
N ASP A 101 -2.03 16.45 6.12
CA ASP A 101 -1.07 17.54 6.02
C ASP A 101 -0.29 17.62 7.34
N THR A 102 1.03 17.51 7.26
CA THR A 102 1.93 17.48 8.41
C THR A 102 3.04 18.52 8.23
N LYS A 103 3.33 19.27 9.29
CA LYS A 103 4.33 20.33 9.25
C LYS A 103 5.71 19.74 8.91
N GLY A 104 6.31 20.21 7.83
CA GLY A 104 7.65 19.79 7.40
C GLY A 104 7.68 18.58 6.47
N PHE A 105 6.52 18.06 6.08
CA PHE A 105 6.39 16.97 5.11
C PHE A 105 5.46 17.36 3.96
N GLU A 106 5.59 16.65 2.85
CA GLU A 106 4.63 16.77 1.76
C GLU A 106 3.28 16.16 2.18
N PRO A 107 2.14 16.69 1.69
CA PRO A 107 0.83 16.14 1.99
C PRO A 107 0.71 14.66 1.60
N LEU A 108 0.21 13.87 2.53
CA LEU A 108 0.20 12.42 2.44
C LEU A 108 -1.13 11.94 1.87
N ASP A 109 -1.16 11.56 0.59
CA ASP A 109 -2.34 11.00 -0.09
C ASP A 109 -2.50 9.51 0.27
N ILE A 110 -3.43 9.22 1.18
CA ILE A 110 -3.76 7.88 1.64
C ILE A 110 -4.97 7.35 0.88
N ARG A 111 -4.76 6.27 0.12
CA ARG A 111 -5.83 5.55 -0.60
C ARG A 111 -6.04 4.17 0.00
N LEU A 112 -7.19 4.00 0.65
CA LEU A 112 -7.59 2.75 1.31
C LEU A 112 -9.04 2.39 0.94
N ARG A 113 -9.48 1.18 1.29
CA ARG A 113 -10.90 0.80 1.15
C ARG A 113 -11.76 1.63 2.11
N LYS A 114 -13.05 1.78 1.79
CA LYS A 114 -14.00 2.54 2.64
C LYS A 114 -14.00 2.11 4.11
N LYS A 115 -13.99 0.79 4.36
CA LYS A 115 -13.92 0.25 5.72
C LYS A 115 -12.60 0.59 6.41
N GLU A 116 -11.49 0.55 5.68
CA GLU A 116 -10.15 0.86 6.20
C GLU A 116 -10.00 2.36 6.51
N ILE A 117 -10.53 3.25 5.66
CA ILE A 117 -10.59 4.70 5.94
C ILE A 117 -11.43 4.96 7.20
N SER A 118 -12.60 4.35 7.32
CA SER A 118 -13.44 4.51 8.52
C SER A 118 -12.69 4.09 9.78
N SER A 119 -12.11 2.88 9.78
CA SER A 119 -11.33 2.40 10.93
C SER A 119 -10.11 3.27 11.23
N LEU A 120 -9.48 3.86 10.21
CA LEU A 120 -8.38 4.80 10.40
C LEU A 120 -8.86 6.10 11.04
N CYS A 121 -10.03 6.62 10.65
CA CYS A 121 -10.63 7.79 11.26
C CYS A 121 -10.93 7.53 12.74
N ASP A 122 -11.59 6.42 13.04
CA ASP A 122 -11.94 6.03 14.41
C ASP A 122 -10.69 5.96 15.31
N LEU A 123 -9.56 5.45 14.77
CA LEU A 123 -8.29 5.37 15.49
C LEU A 123 -7.64 6.74 15.73
N LEU A 124 -7.72 7.64 14.76
CA LEU A 124 -7.16 9.00 14.87
C LEU A 124 -8.02 9.88 15.79
N GLU A 125 -9.34 9.79 15.69
CA GLU A 125 -10.29 10.46 16.59
C GLU A 125 -10.09 9.97 18.04
N ALA A 126 -9.86 8.67 18.26
CA ALA A 126 -9.53 8.12 19.58
C ALA A 126 -8.20 8.62 20.16
N LYS A 127 -7.32 9.19 19.33
CA LYS A 127 -6.07 9.85 19.73
C LYS A 127 -6.23 11.38 19.85
N GLY A 128 -7.44 11.90 19.76
CA GLY A 128 -7.75 13.32 19.92
C GLY A 128 -7.42 14.19 18.70
N ILE A 129 -7.27 13.59 17.52
CA ILE A 129 -6.97 14.31 16.28
C ILE A 129 -8.29 14.65 15.58
N GLU A 130 -8.54 15.94 15.34
CA GLU A 130 -9.73 16.39 14.61
C GLU A 130 -9.63 16.08 13.11
N ILE A 131 -10.71 15.54 12.54
CA ILE A 131 -10.78 15.14 11.14
C ILE A 131 -11.83 15.98 10.40
N ASN A 132 -11.38 16.74 9.41
CA ASN A 132 -12.26 17.50 8.53
C ASN A 132 -12.84 16.61 7.43
N LYS A 133 -14.14 16.36 7.50
CA LYS A 133 -14.88 15.57 6.50
C LYS A 133 -15.36 16.49 5.38
N VAL A 134 -14.56 16.61 4.31
CA VAL A 134 -14.91 17.39 3.12
C VAL A 134 -15.54 16.46 2.07
N TYR A 135 -16.81 16.13 2.25
CA TYR A 135 -17.56 15.45 1.19
C TYR A 135 -17.87 16.46 0.08
N ARG A 136 -17.05 16.48 -0.96
CA ARG A 136 -17.51 17.02 -2.25
C ARG A 136 -18.56 16.05 -2.78
N ASN A 137 -19.83 16.43 -2.65
CA ASN A 137 -20.92 15.85 -3.44
C ASN A 137 -20.58 16.12 -4.91
N LEU A 138 -20.03 15.10 -5.59
CA LEU A 138 -19.88 15.05 -7.04
C LEU A 138 -20.73 13.87 -7.53
#